data_AF-A0A382RZN1-F1
#
_entry.id   AF-A0A382RZN1-F1
#
_cell.length_a   1.000
_cell.length_b   1.000
_cell.length_c   1.000
_cell.angle_alpha   90.00
_cell.angle_beta   90.00
_cell.angle_gamma   90.00
#
_symmetry.space_group_name_H-M   'P 1'
#
loop_
_entity.id
_entity.type
_entity.pdbx_description
1 polymer ?
#
loop_
_entity_poly.entity_id
_entity_poly.type
_entity_poly.pdbx_seq_one_letter_code
_entity_poly.pdbx_strand_id
1 'polypeptide(L)'
;MKQERVSTSAEIEAIKAKLLPQSLLVELPAPEIMGLGLLAREIANSNIFEIDDKYNIHTLHQDVRVTLHVHESVRRRVKGGNRHLACSVDFWANDICIMSRGDTPATDDCFAFVLMAKAGWPKSIVPPTLYWPMKKVAAVSAAEKKKRLEHARKKARLRSTEKEEWEWILSHYTRGYIPDYY
;
A
#
# COMPACT_ATOMS: atom_id res chain seq x y z
N MET A 1 -6.28 5.46 28.19
CA MET A 1 -7.47 5.21 27.33
C MET A 1 -7.30 6.05 26.08
N LYS A 2 -7.12 5.45 24.89
CA LYS A 2 -7.14 6.20 23.63
C LYS A 2 -8.59 6.54 23.33
N GLN A 3 -8.91 7.83 23.24
CA GLN A 3 -10.19 8.30 22.73
C GLN A 3 -10.37 7.75 21.31
N GLU A 4 -11.35 6.87 21.11
CA GLU A 4 -11.78 6.51 19.76
C GLU A 4 -12.35 7.76 19.11
N ARG A 5 -11.68 8.25 18.07
CA ARG A 5 -12.21 9.32 17.23
C ARG A 5 -13.47 8.78 16.56
N VAL A 6 -14.63 9.33 16.91
CA VAL A 6 -15.89 9.01 16.24
C VAL A 6 -15.99 9.92 15.02
N SER A 7 -16.01 9.33 13.82
CA SER A 7 -16.20 10.09 12.57
C SER A 7 -17.58 10.73 12.53
N THR A 8 -17.66 11.94 11.99
CA THR A 8 -18.93 12.66 11.81
C THR A 8 -19.71 12.13 10.61
N SER A 9 -21.03 12.34 10.59
CA SER A 9 -21.88 11.94 9.44
C SER A 9 -21.42 12.58 8.12
N ALA A 10 -20.91 13.82 8.16
CA ALA A 10 -20.44 14.52 6.97
C ALA A 10 -19.13 13.92 6.41
N GLU A 11 -18.21 13.50 7.28
CA GLU A 11 -16.97 12.81 6.87
C GLU A 11 -17.29 11.47 6.20
N ILE A 12 -18.26 10.72 6.73
CA ILE A 12 -18.70 9.44 6.15
C ILE A 12 -19.26 9.64 4.74
N GLU A 13 -20.16 10.61 4.55
CA GLU A 13 -20.73 10.89 3.23
C GLU A 13 -19.67 11.37 2.23
N ALA A 14 -18.72 12.21 2.67
CA ALA A 14 -17.61 12.64 1.83
C ALA A 14 -16.73 11.45 1.38
N ILE A 15 -16.50 10.47 2.26
CA ILE A 15 -15.76 9.26 1.91
C ILE A 15 -16.57 8.39 0.94
N LYS A 16 -17.87 8.20 1.13
CA LYS A 16 -18.71 7.44 0.18
C LYS A 16 -18.60 8.00 -1.24
N ALA A 17 -18.65 9.32 -1.38
CA ALA A 17 -18.50 10.00 -2.68
C ALA A 17 -17.11 9.82 -3.32
N LYS A 18 -16.07 9.53 -2.51
CA LYS A 18 -14.74 9.16 -3.00
C LYS A 18 -14.60 7.66 -3.31
N LEU A 19 -15.50 6.82 -2.82
CA LEU A 19 -15.44 5.36 -3.02
C LEU A 19 -16.23 4.88 -4.23
N LEU A 20 -17.22 5.64 -4.69
CA LEU A 20 -18.04 5.30 -5.86
C LEU A 20 -18.50 6.56 -6.60
N PRO A 21 -18.66 6.49 -7.94
CA PRO A 21 -19.24 7.59 -8.71
C PRO A 21 -20.71 7.80 -8.35
N GLN A 22 -21.16 9.06 -8.40
CA GLN A 22 -22.54 9.43 -8.06
C GLN A 22 -23.60 8.67 -8.87
N SER A 23 -23.31 8.40 -10.15
CA SER A 23 -24.19 7.62 -11.03
C SER A 23 -24.41 6.19 -10.55
N LEU A 24 -23.43 5.59 -9.87
CA LEU A 24 -23.57 4.25 -9.29
C LEU A 24 -24.20 4.32 -7.90
N LEU A 25 -23.88 5.35 -7.10
CA LEU A 25 -24.44 5.53 -5.75
C LEU A 25 -25.97 5.56 -5.75
N VAL A 26 -26.59 6.22 -6.73
CA VAL A 26 -28.06 6.31 -6.84
C VAL A 26 -28.73 5.01 -7.29
N GLU A 27 -27.97 4.09 -7.89
CA GLU A 27 -28.43 2.78 -8.36
C GLU A 27 -28.26 1.67 -7.31
N LEU A 28 -27.60 1.95 -6.18
CA LEU A 28 -27.27 0.93 -5.20
C LEU A 28 -28.52 0.41 -4.46
N PRO A 29 -28.68 -0.92 -4.32
CA PRO A 29 -29.71 -1.47 -3.45
C PRO A 29 -29.36 -1.19 -1.97
N ALA A 30 -30.38 -1.17 -1.10
CA ALA A 30 -30.22 -0.81 0.31
C ALA A 30 -29.10 -1.57 1.07
N PRO A 31 -28.90 -2.90 0.86
CA PRO A 31 -27.79 -3.62 1.48
C PRO A 31 -26.41 -3.07 1.08
N GLU A 32 -26.21 -2.66 -0.18
CA GLU A 32 -24.94 -2.08 -0.65
C GLU A 32 -24.71 -0.69 -0.05
N ILE A 33 -25.77 0.12 0.10
CA ILE A 33 -25.68 1.44 0.74
C ILE A 33 -25.25 1.29 2.21
N MET A 34 -25.80 0.29 2.91
CA MET A 34 -25.45 0.01 4.30
C MET A 34 -24.00 -0.47 4.43
N GLY A 35 -23.59 -1.43 3.61
CA GLY A 35 -22.20 -1.93 3.58
C GLY A 35 -21.20 -0.81 3.23
N LEU A 36 -21.54 0.05 2.28
CA LEU A 36 -20.72 1.23 1.94
C LEU A 36 -20.58 2.19 3.12
N GLY A 37 -21.64 2.38 3.91
CA GLY A 37 -21.58 3.19 5.14
C GLY A 37 -20.62 2.61 6.18
N LEU A 38 -20.63 1.30 6.38
CA LEU A 38 -19.70 0.62 7.28
C LEU A 38 -18.26 0.74 6.78
N LEU A 39 -18.03 0.51 5.48
CA LEU A 39 -16.74 0.66 4.83
C LEU A 39 -16.19 2.09 4.99
N ALA A 40 -16.99 3.10 4.69
CA ALA A 40 -16.60 4.50 4.79
C ALA A 40 -16.26 4.90 6.23
N ARG A 41 -17.06 4.45 7.21
CA ARG A 41 -16.80 4.67 8.64
C ARG A 41 -15.48 4.05 9.07
N GLU A 42 -15.18 2.84 8.61
CA GLU A 42 -13.96 2.14 9.01
C GLU A 42 -12.71 2.79 8.43
N ILE A 43 -12.79 3.28 7.19
CA ILE A 43 -11.73 4.06 6.55
C ILE A 43 -11.51 5.39 7.28
N ALA A 44 -12.59 6.10 7.63
CA ALA A 44 -12.53 7.37 8.36
C ALA A 44 -11.79 7.25 9.71
N ASN A 45 -11.89 6.08 10.35
CA ASN A 45 -11.29 5.80 11.64
C ASN A 45 -9.87 5.22 11.56
N SER A 46 -9.27 5.20 10.37
CA SER A 46 -7.96 4.61 10.16
C SER A 46 -7.04 5.50 9.31
N ASN A 47 -5.75 5.44 9.61
CA ASN A 47 -4.70 6.18 8.90
C ASN A 47 -3.87 5.30 7.97
N ILE A 48 -4.24 4.03 7.80
CA ILE A 48 -3.51 3.07 6.94
C ILE A 48 -4.08 3.01 5.51
N PHE A 49 -5.14 3.77 5.25
CA PHE A 49 -5.85 3.80 3.98
C PHE A 49 -5.71 5.16 3.31
N GLU A 50 -5.48 5.12 2.00
CA GLU A 50 -5.50 6.27 1.10
C GLU A 50 -6.55 6.00 0.02
N ILE A 51 -7.37 7.00 -0.30
CA ILE A 51 -8.36 6.89 -1.39
C ILE A 51 -7.90 7.79 -2.54
N ASP A 52 -7.80 7.23 -3.75
CA ASP A 52 -7.44 7.99 -4.95
C ASP A 52 -8.66 8.61 -5.66
N ASP A 53 -8.40 9.33 -6.75
CA ASP A 53 -9.41 9.95 -7.62
C ASP A 53 -10.15 8.94 -8.52
N LYS A 54 -9.73 7.68 -8.51
CA LYS A 54 -10.29 6.57 -9.30
C LYS A 54 -11.09 5.59 -8.45
N TYR A 55 -11.51 6.02 -7.25
CA TYR A 55 -12.35 5.23 -6.35
C TYR A 55 -11.64 3.99 -5.78
N ASN A 56 -10.32 3.99 -5.73
CA ASN A 56 -9.54 2.89 -5.19
C ASN A 56 -9.12 3.18 -3.75
N ILE A 57 -9.03 2.12 -2.95
CA ILE A 57 -8.45 2.18 -1.60
C ILE A 57 -7.06 1.56 -1.67
N HIS A 58 -6.04 2.32 -1.30
CA HIS A 58 -4.67 1.85 -1.18
C HIS A 58 -4.31 1.61 0.28
N THR A 59 -3.51 0.59 0.51
CA THR A 59 -2.87 0.31 1.80
C THR A 59 -1.54 -0.43 1.58
N LEU A 60 -0.80 -0.68 2.65
CA LEU A 60 0.55 -1.25 2.56
C LEU A 60 0.66 -2.62 3.24
N HIS A 61 1.51 -3.46 2.68
CA HIS A 61 2.01 -4.70 3.28
C HIS A 61 3.52 -4.80 3.05
N GLN A 62 4.33 -4.66 4.11
CA GLN A 62 5.80 -4.77 4.03
C GLN A 62 6.41 -3.93 2.88
N ASP A 63 6.02 -2.65 2.80
CA ASP A 63 6.40 -1.69 1.74
C ASP A 63 5.79 -1.96 0.34
N VAL A 64 4.92 -2.96 0.20
CA VAL A 64 4.17 -3.23 -1.03
C VAL A 64 2.78 -2.60 -0.95
N ARG A 65 2.41 -1.78 -1.95
CA ARG A 65 1.07 -1.22 -2.06
C ARG A 65 0.11 -2.29 -2.57
N VAL A 66 -1.00 -2.41 -1.85
CA VAL A 66 -2.14 -3.28 -2.18
C VAL A 66 -3.34 -2.37 -2.38
N THR A 67 -4.00 -2.53 -3.51
CA THR A 67 -5.08 -1.64 -3.95
C THR A 67 -6.37 -2.43 -4.08
N LEU A 68 -7.45 -1.92 -3.51
CA LEU A 68 -8.82 -2.41 -3.69
C LEU A 68 -9.54 -1.52 -4.70
N HIS A 69 -10.08 -2.13 -5.75
CA HIS A 69 -10.88 -1.47 -6.78
C HIS A 69 -12.36 -1.51 -6.39
N VAL A 70 -12.78 -0.57 -5.53
CA VAL A 70 -14.13 -0.55 -4.94
C VAL A 70 -15.19 -0.39 -6.02
N HIS A 71 -15.01 0.59 -6.90
CA HIS A 71 -15.93 0.82 -8.01
C HIS A 71 -16.10 -0.42 -8.89
N GLU A 72 -15.01 -1.08 -9.28
CA GLU A 72 -15.11 -2.28 -10.13
C GLU A 72 -15.81 -3.43 -9.42
N SER A 73 -15.51 -3.65 -8.13
CA SER A 73 -16.11 -4.72 -7.33
C SER A 73 -17.64 -4.54 -7.20
N VAL A 74 -18.08 -3.33 -6.87
CA VAL A 74 -19.50 -3.00 -6.71
C VAL A 74 -20.22 -2.99 -8.06
N ARG A 75 -19.62 -2.40 -9.10
CA ARG A 75 -20.20 -2.34 -10.46
C ARG A 75 -20.45 -3.74 -11.02
N ARG A 76 -19.50 -4.67 -10.86
CA ARG A 76 -19.64 -6.06 -11.34
C ARG A 76 -20.82 -6.77 -10.69
N ARG A 77 -21.04 -6.54 -9.39
CA ARG A 77 -22.18 -7.13 -8.70
C ARG A 77 -23.51 -6.52 -9.15
N VAL A 78 -23.60 -5.19 -9.13
CA VAL A 78 -24.86 -4.47 -9.43
C VAL A 78 -25.27 -4.65 -10.89
N LYS A 79 -24.34 -4.60 -11.84
CA LYS A 79 -24.65 -4.65 -13.29
C LYS A 79 -24.40 -6.01 -13.92
N GLY A 80 -23.44 -6.77 -13.41
CA GLY A 80 -23.06 -8.07 -13.96
C GLY A 80 -23.58 -9.27 -13.18
N GLY A 81 -24.23 -9.06 -12.03
CA GLY A 81 -24.77 -10.12 -11.16
C GLY A 81 -23.71 -10.94 -10.42
N ASN A 82 -22.45 -10.92 -10.87
CA ASN A 82 -21.37 -11.70 -10.28
C ASN A 82 -20.63 -10.91 -9.20
N ARG A 83 -20.35 -11.57 -8.07
CA ARG A 83 -19.62 -10.98 -6.96
C ARG A 83 -18.12 -11.26 -7.09
N HIS A 84 -17.38 -10.19 -7.33
CA HIS A 84 -15.93 -10.23 -7.47
C HIS A 84 -15.30 -9.15 -6.60
N LEU A 85 -14.34 -9.54 -5.76
CA LEU A 85 -13.42 -8.59 -5.15
C LEU A 85 -12.27 -8.34 -6.13
N ALA A 86 -12.23 -7.14 -6.69
CA ALA A 86 -11.18 -6.70 -7.61
C ALA A 86 -10.10 -5.95 -6.83
N CYS A 87 -8.86 -6.41 -6.92
CA CYS A 87 -7.72 -5.79 -6.25
C CYS A 87 -6.45 -5.94 -7.09
N SER A 88 -5.40 -5.22 -6.72
CA SER A 88 -4.09 -5.31 -7.35
C SER A 88 -2.98 -5.18 -6.30
N VAL A 89 -1.80 -5.66 -6.66
CA VAL A 89 -0.58 -5.57 -5.87
C VAL A 89 0.44 -4.87 -6.74
N ASP A 90 1.05 -3.80 -6.26
CA ASP A 90 2.07 -3.08 -7.02
C ASP A 90 3.19 -4.04 -7.46
N PHE A 91 3.68 -3.86 -8.69
CA PHE A 91 4.69 -4.72 -9.32
C PHE A 91 4.26 -6.18 -9.56
N TRP A 92 2.99 -6.51 -9.32
CA TRP A 92 2.40 -7.74 -9.82
C TRP A 92 1.82 -7.53 -11.22
N ALA A 93 1.99 -8.52 -12.11
CA ALA A 93 1.72 -8.34 -13.54
C ALA A 93 0.22 -8.20 -13.88
N ASN A 94 -0.67 -8.76 -13.06
CA ASN A 94 -2.09 -8.87 -13.38
C ASN A 94 -2.96 -8.37 -12.22
N ASP A 95 -4.11 -7.79 -12.52
CA ASP A 95 -5.13 -7.57 -11.51
C ASP A 95 -5.61 -8.90 -10.91
N ILE A 96 -5.89 -8.86 -9.62
CA ILE A 96 -6.35 -9.99 -8.83
C ILE A 96 -7.87 -9.91 -8.71
N CYS A 97 -8.51 -11.01 -9.05
CA CYS A 97 -9.96 -11.14 -8.98
C CYS A 97 -10.32 -12.34 -8.10
N ILE A 98 -11.00 -12.08 -6.99
CA ILE A 98 -11.44 -13.12 -6.07
C ILE A 98 -12.95 -13.28 -6.23
N MET A 99 -13.36 -14.46 -6.67
CA MET A 99 -14.75 -14.86 -6.74
C MET A 99 -15.29 -15.09 -5.34
N SER A 100 -16.39 -14.41 -5.01
CA SER A 100 -17.05 -14.59 -3.73
C SER A 100 -18.42 -15.26 -3.93
N ARG A 101 -18.74 -16.29 -3.13
CA ARG A 101 -19.97 -17.10 -3.28
C ARG A 101 -21.11 -16.58 -2.41
N GLY A 102 -22.35 -16.65 -2.91
CA GLY A 102 -23.57 -16.28 -2.18
C GLY A 102 -24.20 -14.96 -2.65
N ASP A 103 -25.15 -14.44 -1.88
CA ASP A 103 -25.98 -13.28 -2.25
C ASP A 103 -25.73 -12.02 -1.40
N THR A 104 -24.60 -11.95 -0.69
CA THR A 104 -24.24 -10.77 0.10
C THR A 104 -23.83 -9.59 -0.79
N PRO A 105 -23.92 -8.35 -0.26
CA PRO A 105 -23.40 -7.14 -0.93
C PRO A 105 -21.93 -7.28 -1.34
N ALA A 106 -21.54 -6.69 -2.47
CA ALA A 106 -20.13 -6.55 -2.85
C ALA A 106 -19.36 -5.65 -1.88
N THR A 107 -20.04 -4.69 -1.27
CA THR A 107 -19.47 -3.85 -0.21
C THR A 107 -19.01 -4.64 1.02
N ASP A 108 -19.59 -5.80 1.30
CA ASP A 108 -19.11 -6.69 2.38
C ASP A 108 -17.73 -7.28 2.06
N ASP A 109 -17.47 -7.67 0.81
CA ASP A 109 -16.15 -8.16 0.39
C ASP A 109 -15.10 -7.03 0.43
N CYS A 110 -15.49 -5.82 0.03
CA CYS A 110 -14.65 -4.62 0.17
C CYS A 110 -14.35 -4.30 1.64
N PHE A 111 -15.34 -4.48 2.52
CA PHE A 111 -15.18 -4.29 3.96
C PHE A 111 -14.26 -5.36 4.56
N ALA A 112 -14.42 -6.63 4.16
CA ALA A 112 -13.54 -7.71 4.55
C ALA A 112 -12.08 -7.43 4.15
N PHE A 113 -11.83 -6.86 2.97
CA PHE A 113 -10.50 -6.40 2.56
C PHE A 113 -9.91 -5.38 3.54
N VAL A 114 -10.68 -4.36 3.93
CA VAL A 114 -10.26 -3.35 4.91
C VAL A 114 -9.95 -3.99 6.26
N LEU A 115 -10.76 -4.94 6.72
CA LEU A 115 -10.50 -5.68 7.96
C LEU A 115 -9.23 -6.54 7.88
N MET A 116 -8.99 -7.22 6.76
CA MET A 116 -7.76 -8.00 6.53
C MET A 116 -6.51 -7.10 6.58
N ALA A 117 -6.58 -5.90 5.99
CA ALA A 117 -5.51 -4.92 6.04
C ALA A 117 -5.24 -4.44 7.47
N LYS A 118 -6.29 -4.09 8.23
CA LYS A 118 -6.17 -3.69 9.64
C LYS A 118 -5.59 -4.79 10.52
N ALA A 119 -5.90 -6.05 10.22
CA ALA A 119 -5.34 -7.21 10.90
C ALA A 119 -3.89 -7.52 10.49
N GLY A 120 -3.27 -6.73 9.61
CA GLY A 120 -1.88 -6.92 9.18
C GLY A 120 -1.70 -8.03 8.15
N TRP A 121 -2.74 -8.35 7.37
CA TRP A 121 -2.72 -9.37 6.32
C TRP A 121 -2.36 -10.80 6.80
N PRO A 122 -3.04 -11.35 7.83
CA PRO A 122 -2.69 -12.67 8.33
C PRO A 122 -3.02 -13.77 7.31
N LYS A 123 -2.08 -14.70 7.12
CA LYS A 123 -2.20 -15.83 6.17
C LYS A 123 -3.47 -16.67 6.41
N SER A 124 -3.98 -16.72 7.63
CA SER A 124 -5.16 -17.50 8.00
C SER A 124 -6.47 -16.98 7.39
N ILE A 125 -6.55 -15.68 7.06
CA ILE A 125 -7.78 -15.06 6.55
C ILE A 125 -7.63 -14.54 5.12
N VAL A 126 -6.42 -14.16 4.70
CA VAL A 126 -6.19 -13.60 3.36
C VAL A 126 -6.30 -14.70 2.30
N PRO A 127 -7.16 -14.55 1.28
CA PRO A 127 -7.28 -15.51 0.20
C PRO A 127 -5.91 -15.78 -0.46
N PRO A 128 -5.56 -17.06 -0.74
CA PRO A 128 -4.27 -17.39 -1.34
C PRO A 128 -3.97 -16.63 -2.63
N THR A 129 -5.01 -16.36 -3.44
CA THR A 129 -4.95 -15.60 -4.68
C THR A 129 -4.39 -14.19 -4.49
N LEU A 130 -4.58 -13.59 -3.31
CA LEU A 130 -4.03 -12.28 -2.95
C LEU A 130 -2.75 -12.40 -2.10
N TYR A 131 -2.72 -13.34 -1.15
CA TYR A 131 -1.59 -13.51 -0.23
C TYR A 131 -0.28 -13.84 -0.94
N TRP A 132 -0.30 -14.74 -1.93
CA TRP A 132 0.90 -15.17 -2.63
C TRP A 132 1.56 -14.07 -3.46
N PRO A 133 0.83 -13.31 -4.29
CA PRO A 133 1.35 -12.12 -4.96
C PRO A 133 2.02 -11.13 -3.99
N MET A 134 1.32 -10.74 -2.91
CA MET A 134 1.84 -9.80 -1.91
C MET A 134 3.16 -10.29 -1.32
N LYS A 135 3.20 -11.55 -0.88
CA LYS A 135 4.39 -12.16 -0.29
C LYS A 135 5.56 -12.22 -1.27
N LYS A 136 5.28 -12.56 -2.53
CA LYS A 136 6.33 -12.69 -3.57
C LYS A 136 6.93 -11.33 -3.90
N VAL A 137 6.10 -10.30 -4.09
CA VAL A 137 6.59 -8.94 -4.34
C VAL A 137 7.36 -8.42 -3.13
N ALA A 138 6.86 -8.59 -1.91
CA ALA A 138 7.53 -8.14 -0.70
C ALA A 138 8.92 -8.77 -0.54
N ALA A 139 9.06 -10.07 -0.84
CA ALA A 139 10.34 -10.76 -0.79
C ALA A 139 11.35 -10.21 -1.82
N VAL A 140 10.90 -9.91 -3.04
CA VAL A 140 11.74 -9.31 -4.09
C VAL A 140 12.17 -7.89 -3.67
N SER A 141 11.24 -7.05 -3.24
CA SER A 141 11.52 -5.68 -2.78
C SER A 141 12.51 -5.67 -1.60
N ALA A 142 12.36 -6.57 -0.65
CA ALA A 142 13.27 -6.71 0.49
C ALA A 142 14.69 -7.12 0.03
N ALA A 143 14.80 -8.06 -0.90
CA ALA A 143 16.08 -8.51 -1.45
C ALA A 143 16.80 -7.38 -2.21
N GLU A 144 16.07 -6.59 -3.00
CA GLU A 144 16.61 -5.43 -3.71
C GLU A 144 17.08 -4.33 -2.75
N LYS A 145 16.28 -4.00 -1.73
CA LYS A 145 16.64 -3.03 -0.68
C LYS A 145 17.91 -3.45 0.04
N LYS A 146 18.06 -4.74 0.37
CA LYS A 146 19.28 -5.30 0.97
C LYS A 146 20.50 -5.12 0.06
N LYS A 147 20.39 -5.48 -1.22
CA LYS A 147 21.48 -5.29 -2.20
C LYS A 147 21.91 -3.83 -2.33
N ARG A 148 20.94 -2.90 -2.40
CA ARG A 148 21.22 -1.46 -2.48
C ARG A 148 21.95 -0.95 -1.24
N LEU A 149 21.54 -1.38 -0.05
CA LEU A 149 22.20 -1.03 1.21
C LEU A 149 23.63 -1.58 1.30
N GLU A 150 23.85 -2.84 0.90
CA GLU A 150 25.18 -3.45 0.84
C GLU A 150 26.10 -2.71 -0.13
N HIS A 151 25.60 -2.39 -1.33
CA HIS A 151 26.34 -1.61 -2.31
C HIS A 151 26.69 -0.20 -1.79
N ALA A 152 25.74 0.50 -1.16
CA ALA A 152 25.97 1.80 -0.56
C ALA A 152 27.03 1.76 0.56
N ARG A 153 26.99 0.73 1.41
CA ARG A 153 28.00 0.50 2.46
C ARG A 153 29.38 0.25 1.87
N LYS A 154 29.50 -0.60 0.84
CA LYS A 154 30.77 -0.85 0.15
C LYS A 154 31.33 0.43 -0.46
N LYS A 155 30.49 1.23 -1.12
CA LYS A 155 30.89 2.52 -1.70
C LYS A 155 31.31 3.55 -0.64
N ALA A 156 30.63 3.59 0.50
CA ALA A 156 31.02 4.44 1.63
C ALA A 156 32.39 4.03 2.21
N ARG A 157 32.62 2.72 2.38
CA ARG A 157 33.91 2.21 2.86
C ARG A 157 35.05 2.55 1.91
N LEU A 158 34.87 2.33 0.60
CA LEU A 158 35.88 2.69 -0.41
C LEU A 158 36.23 4.17 -0.38
N ARG A 159 35.23 5.06 -0.27
CA ARG A 159 35.47 6.49 -0.14
C ARG A 159 36.19 6.88 1.15
N SER A 160 35.94 6.18 2.25
CA SER A 160 36.67 6.40 3.51
C SER A 160 38.14 6.01 3.37
N THR A 161 38.42 4.84 2.79
CA THR A 161 39.79 4.38 2.57
C THR A 161 40.54 5.25 1.57
N GLU A 162 39.89 5.68 0.48
CA GLU A 162 40.48 6.63 -0.48
C GLU A 162 40.82 7.96 0.22
N LYS A 163 39.93 8.48 1.08
CA LYS A 163 40.18 9.69 1.84
C LYS A 163 41.38 9.54 2.80
N GLU A 164 41.43 8.45 3.56
CA GLU A 164 42.55 8.14 4.47
C GLU A 164 43.88 8.02 3.71
N GLU A 165 43.88 7.38 2.54
CA GLU A 165 45.06 7.26 1.67
C GLU A 165 45.52 8.62 1.15
N TRP A 166 44.61 9.45 0.65
CA TRP A 166 44.93 10.81 0.20
C TRP A 166 45.45 11.70 1.33
N GLU A 167 44.85 11.63 2.51
CA GLU A 167 45.33 12.35 3.70
C GLU A 167 46.75 11.89 4.09
N TRP A 168 47.02 10.58 4.04
CA TRP A 168 48.35 10.04 4.28
C TRP A 168 49.38 10.55 3.25
N ILE A 169 49.07 10.49 1.94
CA ILE A 169 49.95 10.97 0.86
C ILE A 169 50.27 12.45 1.05
N LEU A 170 49.25 13.28 1.27
CA LEU A 170 49.42 14.73 1.45
C LEU A 170 50.26 15.06 2.69
N SER A 171 50.09 14.33 3.80
CA SER A 171 50.88 14.54 5.02
C SER A 171 52.38 14.23 4.84
N HIS A 172 52.73 13.31 3.94
CA HIS A 172 54.12 12.96 3.64
C HIS A 172 54.75 13.90 2.61
N TYR A 173 53.97 14.38 1.64
CA TYR A 173 54.46 15.33 0.63
C TYR A 173 54.68 16.74 1.21
N THR A 174 53.82 17.18 2.13
CA THR A 174 53.91 18.50 2.78
C THR A 174 55.00 18.59 3.86
N ARG A 175 55.50 17.45 4.37
CA ARG A 175 56.66 17.42 5.29
C ARG A 175 58.02 17.55 4.60
N GLY A 176 58.07 17.49 3.27
CA GLY A 176 59.33 17.37 2.51
C GLY A 176 59.76 18.57 1.67
N TYR A 177 59.01 19.68 1.61
CA TYR A 177 59.38 20.77 0.70
C TYR A 177 59.02 22.17 1.24
N ILE A 178 60.02 22.84 1.82
CA ILE A 178 60.15 24.30 1.82
C ILE A 178 61.46 24.58 1.06
N PRO A 179 61.43 24.91 -0.24
CA PRO A 179 62.60 25.44 -0.91
C PRO A 179 62.77 26.88 -0.41
N ASP A 180 63.77 27.10 0.42
CA ASP A 180 64.21 28.44 0.81
C ASP A 180 64.76 29.12 -0.46
N TYR A 181 63.93 29.97 -1.07
CA TYR A 181 64.40 30.92 -2.09
C TYR A 181 64.93 32.16 -1.37
N TYR A 182 66.25 32.18 -1.16
CA TYR A 182 67.05 33.39 -0.96
C TYR A 182 68.12 33.46 -2.05
#